data_AF-A0A3S4M748-F1
#
_entry.id   AF-A0A3S4M748-F1
#
_cell.length_a   1.000
_cell.length_b   1.000
_cell.length_c   1.000
_cell.angle_alpha   90.00
_cell.angle_beta   90.00
_cell.angle_gamma   90.00
#
_symmetry.space_group_name_H-M   'P 1'
#
loop_
_entity.id
_entity.type
_entity.pdbx_description
1 polymer ?
#
loop_
_entity_poly.entity_id
_entity_poly.type
_entity_poly.pdbx_seq_one_letter_code
_entity_poly.pdbx_strand_id
1 'polypeptide(L)'
;MSSKKKSSLRSGIRVTHHRRDWMAGLHWEQQRSALLTRFRGKASPDTHVVVAGRRNASMMGVVSPGRVRRSPYSLAVAFLLSEGGNTWGIYRLSHNEDLWVFFAASGGQLSVMGDVTGSRAKIESAAENFLRFNDADTPGLRCAATADDNCDATSLTDRLNRSQLKRCRLGKRLTTMSLIMPAALITLVAAAGIYWYDDVQQKAEQAAAMAEFRARMAMSADKPAAPARAPHPWASQPPVSLLLGNCWLTREPLFASVAGWRFTDGECVPEGLRLRYLATPGATVEDFSHRARVLLGILLFSTFRKEVKTATYSFPSGNTA
;
A
#
# COMPACT_ATOMS: atom_id res chain seq x y z
N MET A 1 43.44 -1.02 4.62
CA MET A 1 42.02 -1.23 4.30
C MET A 1 41.90 -2.23 3.14
N SER A 2 41.14 -3.30 3.34
CA SER A 2 41.11 -4.49 2.49
C SER A 2 40.69 -4.18 1.04
N SER A 3 41.59 -4.45 0.09
CA SER A 3 41.32 -4.37 -1.35
C SER A 3 40.31 -5.45 -1.73
N LYS A 4 39.05 -5.06 -1.91
CA LYS A 4 37.99 -5.92 -2.46
C LYS A 4 38.38 -6.29 -3.90
N LYS A 5 39.07 -7.42 -4.08
CA LYS A 5 39.21 -8.07 -5.40
C LYS A 5 37.80 -8.28 -5.96
N LYS A 6 37.46 -7.56 -7.03
CA LYS A 6 36.26 -7.83 -7.83
C LYS A 6 36.39 -9.27 -8.34
N SER A 7 35.58 -10.18 -7.81
CA SER A 7 35.51 -11.56 -8.30
C SER A 7 35.01 -11.53 -9.74
N SER A 8 35.93 -11.68 -10.70
CA SER A 8 35.62 -11.77 -12.12
C SER A 8 34.86 -13.06 -12.40
N LEU A 9 33.83 -12.98 -13.24
CA LEU A 9 33.09 -14.16 -13.70
C LEU A 9 34.05 -15.13 -14.40
N ARG A 10 33.97 -16.40 -14.05
CA ARG A 10 34.85 -17.44 -14.62
C ARG A 10 34.17 -18.06 -15.82
N SER A 11 34.63 -17.76 -17.03
CA SER A 11 33.97 -18.22 -18.26
C SER A 11 34.06 -19.73 -18.46
N GLY A 12 35.18 -20.34 -18.03
CA GLY A 12 35.57 -21.70 -18.43
C GLY A 12 35.87 -21.79 -19.93
N ILE A 13 36.22 -22.99 -20.40
CA ILE A 13 36.35 -23.32 -21.81
C ILE A 13 35.15 -24.16 -22.24
N ARG A 14 34.52 -23.77 -23.36
CA ARG A 14 33.36 -24.46 -23.91
C ARG A 14 33.76 -25.33 -25.10
N VAL A 15 33.40 -26.60 -25.04
CA VAL A 15 33.55 -27.58 -26.13
C VAL A 15 32.15 -28.05 -26.55
N THR A 16 31.85 -28.05 -27.84
CA THR A 16 30.54 -28.52 -28.33
C THR A 16 30.69 -29.93 -28.88
N HIS A 17 29.93 -30.88 -28.35
CA HIS A 17 29.94 -32.28 -28.77
C HIS A 17 28.53 -32.89 -28.68
N HIS A 18 28.12 -33.69 -29.69
CA HIS A 18 26.77 -34.29 -29.77
C HIS A 18 25.60 -33.30 -29.54
N ARG A 19 25.70 -32.08 -30.10
CA ARG A 19 24.72 -30.98 -29.91
C ARG A 19 24.54 -30.55 -28.44
N ARG A 20 25.56 -30.78 -27.60
CA ARG A 20 25.61 -30.35 -26.20
C ARG A 20 26.84 -29.48 -25.99
N ASP A 21 26.68 -28.48 -25.15
CA ASP A 21 27.79 -27.64 -24.70
C ASP A 21 28.38 -28.25 -23.43
N TRP A 22 29.68 -28.52 -23.48
CA TRP A 22 30.48 -29.05 -22.39
C TRP A 22 31.45 -27.99 -21.88
N MET A 23 31.65 -27.94 -20.57
CA MET A 23 32.48 -26.95 -19.90
C MET A 23 33.64 -27.64 -19.18
N ALA A 24 34.83 -27.11 -19.41
CA ALA A 24 36.04 -27.37 -18.64
C ALA A 24 36.49 -26.09 -17.92
N GLY A 25 37.34 -26.23 -16.91
CA GLY A 25 37.83 -25.13 -16.08
C GLY A 25 36.81 -24.65 -15.06
N LEU A 26 35.99 -25.55 -14.50
CA LEU A 26 35.10 -25.19 -13.40
C LEU A 26 35.95 -24.96 -12.15
N HIS A 27 35.51 -24.02 -11.32
CA HIS A 27 36.12 -23.81 -10.01
C HIS A 27 35.46 -24.73 -9.00
N TRP A 28 36.24 -25.62 -8.38
CA TRP A 28 35.78 -26.65 -7.47
C TRP A 28 36.01 -26.25 -6.02
N GLU A 29 34.98 -26.33 -5.19
CA GLU A 29 35.04 -26.08 -3.75
C GLU A 29 34.27 -27.15 -2.98
N GLN A 30 34.62 -27.38 -1.72
CA GLN A 30 33.86 -28.31 -0.88
C GLN A 30 32.43 -27.78 -0.66
N GLN A 31 31.44 -28.64 -0.88
CA GLN A 31 30.05 -28.26 -0.68
C GLN A 31 29.74 -28.12 0.81
N ARG A 32 29.46 -26.89 1.24
CA ARG A 32 29.06 -26.60 2.64
C ARG A 32 27.57 -26.81 2.89
N SER A 33 26.72 -26.50 1.91
CA SER A 33 25.26 -26.61 2.03
C SER A 33 24.60 -26.77 0.67
N ALA A 34 23.74 -27.78 0.54
CA ALA A 34 22.99 -28.06 -0.68
C ALA A 34 22.06 -26.91 -1.09
N LEU A 35 21.48 -26.19 -0.11
CA LEU A 35 20.58 -25.07 -0.37
C LEU A 35 21.35 -23.84 -0.87
N LEU A 36 22.45 -23.48 -0.20
CA LEU A 36 23.28 -22.33 -0.59
C LEU A 36 23.92 -22.49 -1.97
N THR A 37 24.21 -23.72 -2.37
CA THR A 37 24.74 -24.07 -3.70
C THR A 37 23.85 -23.52 -4.84
N ARG A 38 22.52 -23.50 -4.63
CA ARG A 38 21.55 -23.06 -5.64
C ARG A 38 21.48 -21.55 -5.82
N PHE A 39 21.89 -20.78 -4.81
CA PHE A 39 21.76 -19.33 -4.81
C PHE A 39 23.08 -18.67 -5.20
N ARG A 40 23.01 -17.63 -6.03
CA ARG A 40 24.15 -16.79 -6.38
C ARG A 40 24.47 -15.85 -5.22
N GLY A 41 25.74 -15.82 -4.81
CA GLY A 41 26.24 -14.96 -3.74
C GLY A 41 27.17 -13.86 -4.25
N LYS A 42 27.50 -12.90 -3.38
CA LYS A 42 28.54 -11.89 -3.68
C LYS A 42 29.94 -12.50 -3.80
N ALA A 43 30.23 -13.53 -2.99
CA ALA A 43 31.53 -14.21 -2.98
C ALA A 43 31.75 -15.10 -4.21
N SER A 44 30.70 -15.78 -4.66
CA SER A 44 30.69 -16.60 -5.89
C SER A 44 29.59 -16.07 -6.81
N PRO A 45 29.91 -15.10 -7.68
CA PRO A 45 28.96 -14.51 -8.62
C PRO A 45 28.72 -15.41 -9.84
N ASP A 46 29.21 -16.64 -9.87
CA ASP A 46 29.04 -17.53 -11.01
C ASP A 46 27.59 -17.95 -11.22
N THR A 47 27.22 -18.18 -12.48
CA THR A 47 25.81 -18.35 -12.89
C THR A 47 25.34 -19.79 -12.91
N HIS A 48 26.25 -20.75 -13.09
CA HIS A 48 25.93 -22.16 -13.20
C HIS A 48 26.70 -22.98 -12.18
N VAL A 49 26.10 -24.10 -11.75
CA VAL A 49 26.66 -24.98 -10.73
C VAL A 49 26.39 -26.44 -11.04
N VAL A 50 27.33 -27.30 -10.68
CA VAL A 50 27.15 -28.75 -10.60
C VAL A 50 27.69 -29.26 -9.27
N VAL A 51 27.16 -30.37 -8.79
CA VAL A 51 27.65 -31.04 -7.58
C VAL A 51 28.07 -32.45 -7.94
N ALA A 52 29.27 -32.83 -7.54
CA ALA A 52 29.86 -34.14 -7.76
C ALA A 52 30.30 -34.76 -6.43
N GLY A 53 30.45 -36.08 -6.37
CA GLY A 53 30.80 -36.82 -5.14
C GLY A 53 29.59 -37.31 -4.33
N ARG A 54 29.83 -37.80 -3.11
CA ARG A 54 28.82 -38.42 -2.24
C ARG A 54 28.84 -37.80 -0.84
N ARG A 55 27.65 -37.48 -0.29
CA ARG A 55 27.44 -37.02 1.11
C ARG A 55 28.46 -35.95 1.55
N ASN A 56 29.24 -36.22 2.59
CA ASN A 56 30.21 -35.30 3.21
C ASN A 56 31.43 -35.01 2.32
N ALA A 57 31.56 -35.79 1.25
CA ALA A 57 32.60 -35.72 0.23
C ALA A 57 32.05 -35.09 -1.07
N SER A 58 31.08 -34.19 -0.98
CA SER A 58 30.53 -33.49 -2.15
C SER A 58 31.34 -32.24 -2.50
N MET A 59 31.63 -32.10 -3.79
CA MET A 59 32.33 -30.97 -4.39
C MET A 59 31.36 -30.18 -5.25
N MET A 60 31.40 -28.86 -5.13
CA MET A 60 30.62 -27.90 -5.89
C MET A 60 31.51 -27.29 -6.97
N GLY A 61 31.14 -27.47 -8.23
CA GLY A 61 31.79 -26.85 -9.38
C GLY A 61 30.98 -25.67 -9.89
N VAL A 62 31.60 -24.50 -10.03
CA VAL A 62 30.94 -23.28 -10.54
C VAL A 62 31.59 -22.72 -11.79
N VAL A 63 30.76 -22.15 -12.68
CA VAL A 63 31.21 -21.51 -13.93
C VAL A 63 30.16 -20.53 -14.46
N SER A 64 30.60 -19.62 -15.32
CA SER A 64 29.79 -18.61 -16.00
C SER A 64 29.94 -18.70 -17.52
N PRO A 65 29.24 -19.65 -18.18
CA PRO A 65 29.44 -19.99 -19.60
C PRO A 65 28.95 -18.91 -20.58
N GLY A 66 28.64 -17.70 -20.11
CA GLY A 66 28.05 -16.64 -20.92
C GLY A 66 26.64 -16.99 -21.42
N ARG A 67 26.35 -16.62 -22.67
CA ARG A 67 25.04 -16.89 -23.31
C ARG A 67 25.01 -18.33 -23.83
N VAL A 68 24.24 -19.18 -23.17
CA VAL A 68 23.99 -20.57 -23.55
C VAL A 68 22.51 -20.80 -23.85
N ARG A 69 22.20 -21.52 -24.94
CA ARG A 69 20.80 -21.85 -25.32
C ARG A 69 20.22 -22.97 -24.46
N ARG A 70 21.06 -23.90 -24.02
CA ARG A 70 20.70 -25.06 -23.19
C ARG A 70 21.61 -25.14 -21.97
N SER A 71 21.16 -25.86 -20.95
CA SER A 71 22.00 -26.21 -19.79
C SER A 71 23.29 -26.87 -20.28
N PRO A 72 24.48 -26.30 -20.01
CA PRO A 72 25.73 -26.95 -20.36
C PRO A 72 26.00 -28.13 -19.42
N TYR A 73 27.02 -28.92 -19.77
CA TYR A 73 27.46 -30.11 -19.05
C TYR A 73 28.91 -29.95 -18.58
N SER A 74 29.32 -30.62 -17.51
CA SER A 74 30.67 -30.53 -16.94
C SER A 74 31.55 -31.70 -17.41
N LEU A 75 32.71 -31.38 -17.98
CA LEU A 75 33.70 -32.39 -18.39
C LEU A 75 34.39 -33.04 -17.19
N ALA A 76 34.70 -32.29 -16.12
CA ALA A 76 35.27 -32.88 -14.92
C ALA A 76 34.33 -33.93 -14.28
N VAL A 77 33.01 -33.70 -14.30
CA VAL A 77 32.04 -34.71 -13.84
C VAL A 77 31.98 -35.91 -14.80
N ALA A 78 32.11 -35.69 -16.11
CA ALA A 78 32.22 -36.77 -17.09
C ALA A 78 33.45 -37.65 -16.80
N PHE A 79 34.62 -37.03 -16.59
CA PHE A 79 35.87 -37.69 -16.21
C PHE A 79 35.69 -38.54 -14.94
N LEU A 80 35.13 -37.96 -13.86
CA LEU A 80 34.89 -38.69 -12.63
C LEU A 80 33.97 -39.91 -12.83
N LEU A 81 33.00 -39.80 -13.75
CA LEU A 81 32.04 -40.86 -14.03
C LEU A 81 32.57 -41.94 -14.98
N SER A 82 33.48 -41.60 -15.88
CA SER A 82 34.08 -42.54 -16.84
C SER A 82 35.27 -43.28 -16.24
N GLU A 83 36.18 -42.56 -15.56
CA GLU A 83 37.43 -43.12 -15.06
C GLU A 83 37.33 -43.58 -13.59
N GLY A 84 36.53 -42.90 -12.78
CA GLY A 84 36.27 -43.24 -11.38
C GLY A 84 37.50 -43.19 -10.45
N GLY A 85 37.26 -43.49 -9.16
CA GLY A 85 38.33 -43.75 -8.18
C GLY A 85 39.32 -42.60 -7.93
N ASN A 86 40.58 -42.98 -7.74
CA ASN A 86 41.73 -42.08 -7.64
C ASN A 86 42.41 -42.03 -9.01
N THR A 87 42.04 -41.05 -9.84
CA THR A 87 42.51 -40.98 -11.22
C THR A 87 42.90 -39.57 -11.59
N TRP A 88 43.89 -39.45 -12.45
CA TRP A 88 44.24 -38.18 -13.10
C TRP A 88 44.46 -38.39 -14.59
N GLY A 89 44.29 -37.34 -15.38
CA GLY A 89 44.61 -37.41 -16.80
C GLY A 89 44.61 -36.06 -17.49
N ILE A 90 45.32 -36.02 -18.62
CA ILE A 90 45.44 -34.85 -19.49
C ILE A 90 44.69 -35.15 -20.79
N TYR A 91 43.80 -34.24 -21.17
CA TYR A 91 42.97 -34.39 -22.36
C TYR A 91 43.03 -33.13 -23.21
N ARG A 92 42.94 -33.31 -24.52
CA ARG A 92 42.90 -32.22 -25.48
C ARG A 92 41.46 -31.68 -25.60
N LEU A 93 41.31 -30.36 -25.59
CA LEU A 93 40.01 -29.68 -25.72
C LEU A 93 39.74 -29.19 -27.16
N SER A 94 40.78 -28.92 -27.94
CA SER A 94 40.70 -28.45 -29.32
C SER A 94 41.78 -29.10 -30.17
N HIS A 95 41.41 -29.57 -31.37
CA HIS A 95 42.36 -30.11 -32.35
C HIS A 95 43.18 -29.03 -33.06
N ASN A 96 42.70 -27.78 -33.06
CA ASN A 96 43.34 -26.68 -33.81
C ASN A 96 44.14 -25.74 -32.92
N GLU A 97 43.78 -25.65 -31.63
CA GLU A 97 44.42 -24.78 -30.66
C GLU A 97 45.21 -25.61 -29.65
N ASP A 98 46.27 -25.05 -29.07
CA ASP A 98 46.99 -25.67 -27.95
C ASP A 98 46.18 -25.48 -26.65
N LEU A 99 45.02 -26.12 -26.60
CA LEU A 99 44.11 -26.09 -25.46
C LEU A 99 43.90 -27.50 -24.91
N TRP A 100 44.30 -27.64 -23.65
CA TRP A 100 44.28 -28.88 -22.90
C TRP A 100 43.58 -28.66 -21.56
N VAL A 101 43.16 -29.78 -20.96
CA VAL A 101 42.60 -29.82 -19.62
C VAL A 101 43.27 -30.92 -18.81
N PHE A 102 43.61 -30.58 -17.57
CA PHE A 102 44.03 -31.53 -16.55
C PHE A 102 42.82 -31.87 -15.68
N PHE A 103 42.50 -33.16 -15.61
CA PHE A 103 41.52 -33.69 -14.68
C PHE A 103 42.18 -34.50 -13.56
N ALA A 104 41.68 -34.35 -12.34
CA ALA A 104 42.08 -35.20 -11.23
C ALA A 104 40.93 -35.46 -10.25
N ALA A 105 40.87 -36.69 -9.76
CA ALA A 105 39.95 -37.17 -8.76
C ALA A 105 40.70 -37.98 -7.70
N SER A 106 40.33 -37.80 -6.43
CA SER A 106 40.86 -38.54 -5.29
C SER A 106 39.71 -38.88 -4.33
N GLY A 107 39.70 -40.09 -3.79
CA GLY A 107 38.65 -40.63 -2.94
C GLY A 107 37.27 -40.69 -3.61
N GLY A 108 37.20 -40.74 -4.95
CA GLY A 108 35.94 -40.61 -5.69
C GLY A 108 35.33 -39.19 -5.65
N GLN A 109 36.14 -38.19 -5.33
CA GLN A 109 35.83 -36.76 -5.37
C GLN A 109 36.69 -36.07 -6.42
N LEU A 110 36.20 -34.98 -7.00
CA LEU A 110 37.03 -34.14 -7.86
C LEU A 110 38.03 -33.34 -7.01
N SER A 111 39.28 -33.30 -7.46
CA SER A 111 40.32 -32.47 -6.86
C SER A 111 40.05 -31.00 -7.14
N VAL A 112 40.30 -30.14 -6.15
CA VAL A 112 40.28 -28.67 -6.32
C VAL A 112 41.31 -28.21 -7.36
N MET A 113 42.38 -29.00 -7.55
CA MET A 113 43.44 -28.76 -8.52
C MET A 113 43.21 -29.48 -9.86
N GLY A 114 42.11 -30.23 -9.99
CA GLY A 114 41.88 -31.21 -11.06
C GLY A 114 40.88 -30.79 -12.13
N ASP A 115 40.72 -29.51 -12.42
CA ASP A 115 39.95 -29.03 -13.58
C ASP A 115 40.59 -27.74 -14.09
N VAL A 116 41.84 -27.89 -14.56
CA VAL A 116 42.70 -26.76 -14.98
C VAL A 116 42.80 -26.77 -16.50
N THR A 117 42.65 -25.60 -17.11
CA THR A 117 42.73 -25.43 -18.58
C THR A 117 43.88 -24.51 -18.99
N GLY A 118 44.46 -24.77 -20.17
CA GLY A 118 45.57 -23.98 -20.71
C GLY A 118 46.36 -24.69 -21.80
N SER A 119 47.55 -24.16 -22.09
CA SER A 119 48.53 -24.78 -23.00
C SER A 119 49.06 -26.10 -22.45
N ARG A 120 49.63 -26.93 -23.32
CA ARG A 120 50.18 -28.24 -22.95
C ARG A 120 51.17 -28.14 -21.77
N ALA A 121 52.17 -27.26 -21.88
CA ALA A 121 53.19 -27.07 -20.84
C ALA A 121 52.60 -26.65 -19.48
N LYS A 122 51.55 -25.81 -19.49
CA LYS A 122 50.88 -25.38 -18.25
C LYS A 122 50.12 -26.54 -17.59
N ILE A 123 49.50 -27.39 -18.40
CA ILE A 123 48.72 -28.54 -17.95
C ILE A 123 49.63 -29.66 -17.42
N GLU A 124 50.77 -29.91 -18.08
CA GLU A 124 51.81 -30.83 -17.59
C GLU A 124 52.35 -30.34 -16.23
N SER A 125 52.70 -29.05 -16.12
CA SER A 125 53.12 -28.47 -14.83
C SER A 125 52.03 -28.54 -13.75
N ALA A 126 50.75 -28.39 -14.11
CA ALA A 126 49.64 -28.56 -13.18
C ALA A 126 49.51 -30.01 -12.69
N ALA A 127 49.71 -30.99 -13.58
CA ALA A 127 49.72 -32.41 -13.25
C ALA A 127 50.88 -32.77 -12.32
N GLU A 128 52.10 -32.32 -12.63
CA GLU A 128 53.27 -32.49 -11.75
C GLU A 128 53.04 -31.91 -10.36
N ASN A 129 52.46 -30.71 -10.29
CA ASN A 129 52.15 -30.08 -9.01
C ASN A 129 51.12 -30.92 -8.22
N PHE A 130 50.08 -31.43 -8.88
CA PHE A 130 49.11 -32.31 -8.24
C PHE A 130 49.76 -33.60 -7.70
N LEU A 131 50.63 -34.24 -8.49
CA LEU A 131 51.35 -35.45 -8.09
C LEU A 131 52.28 -35.19 -6.91
N ARG A 132 52.97 -34.04 -6.88
CA ARG A 132 53.82 -33.63 -5.75
C ARG A 132 53.01 -33.44 -4.45
N PHE A 133 51.77 -32.97 -4.54
CA PHE A 133 50.92 -32.76 -3.36
C PHE A 133 50.21 -34.01 -2.85
N ASN A 134 50.03 -35.03 -3.70
CA ASN A 134 49.25 -36.22 -3.37
C ASN A 134 50.11 -37.49 -3.29
N ASP A 135 51.44 -37.36 -3.32
CA ASP A 135 52.44 -38.42 -3.47
C ASP A 135 52.13 -39.36 -4.65
N ALA A 136 52.98 -39.34 -5.68
CA ALA A 136 52.76 -40.14 -6.90
C ALA A 136 52.64 -41.65 -6.60
N ASP A 137 53.26 -42.11 -5.51
CA ASP A 137 53.27 -43.50 -5.05
C ASP A 137 52.09 -43.86 -4.14
N THR A 138 51.14 -42.94 -3.93
CA THR A 138 49.94 -43.24 -3.14
C THR A 138 49.22 -44.46 -3.72
N PRO A 139 49.04 -45.54 -2.94
CA PRO A 139 48.40 -46.75 -3.42
C PRO A 139 47.03 -46.46 -4.03
N GLY A 140 46.89 -46.76 -5.32
CA GLY A 140 45.63 -46.64 -6.06
C GLY A 140 45.47 -45.39 -6.91
N LEU A 141 46.43 -44.45 -6.96
CA LEU A 141 46.39 -43.35 -7.92
C LEU A 141 46.74 -43.83 -9.33
N ARG A 142 45.78 -43.78 -10.25
CA ARG A 142 45.93 -44.25 -11.64
C ARG A 142 46.02 -43.09 -12.63
N CYS A 143 46.99 -43.15 -13.54
CA CYS A 143 47.01 -42.29 -14.73
C CYS A 143 46.03 -42.85 -15.78
N ALA A 144 45.06 -42.03 -16.20
CA ALA A 144 44.08 -42.39 -17.24
C ALA A 144 44.55 -42.00 -18.65
N ALA A 145 45.23 -40.86 -18.78
CA ALA A 145 45.80 -40.36 -20.02
C ALA A 145 46.88 -39.30 -19.74
N THR A 146 47.94 -39.30 -20.53
CA THR A 146 49.01 -38.29 -20.53
C THR A 146 48.85 -37.35 -21.73
N ALA A 147 49.63 -36.26 -21.75
CA ALA A 147 49.64 -35.35 -22.89
C ALA A 147 50.15 -36.03 -24.18
N ASP A 148 51.04 -37.03 -24.05
CA ASP A 148 51.58 -37.79 -25.18
C ASP A 148 50.55 -38.74 -25.82
N ASP A 149 49.59 -39.24 -25.02
CA ASP A 149 48.49 -40.07 -25.53
C ASP A 149 47.53 -39.28 -26.44
N ASN A 150 47.58 -37.94 -26.39
CA ASN A 150 46.80 -37.02 -27.24
C ASN A 150 45.29 -37.36 -27.28
N CYS A 151 44.75 -37.81 -26.14
CA CYS A 151 43.34 -38.19 -26.01
C CYS A 151 42.43 -36.97 -26.04
N ASP A 152 41.38 -37.00 -26.85
CA ASP A 152 40.36 -35.94 -26.90
C ASP A 152 39.41 -36.05 -25.69
N ALA A 153 39.11 -34.90 -25.05
CA ALA A 153 38.15 -34.82 -23.95
C ALA A 153 36.74 -35.26 -24.36
N THR A 154 36.40 -35.20 -25.65
CA THR A 154 35.10 -35.69 -26.16
C THR A 154 34.92 -37.20 -25.97
N SER A 155 36.01 -37.99 -25.96
CA SER A 155 35.98 -39.44 -25.73
C SER A 155 35.41 -39.83 -24.36
N LEU A 156 35.57 -38.96 -23.35
CA LEU A 156 34.97 -39.13 -22.02
C LEU A 156 33.45 -39.04 -22.07
N THR A 157 32.92 -38.27 -23.01
CA THR A 157 31.48 -38.00 -23.14
C THR A 157 30.74 -39.12 -23.88
N ASP A 158 31.43 -39.82 -24.79
CA ASP A 158 30.86 -40.92 -25.58
C ASP A 158 30.56 -42.17 -24.74
N ARG A 159 31.32 -42.35 -23.66
CA ARG A 159 31.19 -43.51 -22.75
C ARG A 159 30.03 -43.37 -21.76
N LEU A 160 29.37 -42.20 -21.71
CA LEU A 160 28.35 -41.91 -20.69
C LEU A 160 26.96 -42.40 -21.09
N ASN A 161 26.30 -43.08 -20.15
CA ASN A 161 24.89 -43.42 -20.27
C ASN A 161 23.97 -42.21 -19.96
N ARG A 162 22.66 -42.37 -20.22
CA ARG A 162 21.68 -41.28 -20.01
C ARG A 162 21.58 -40.79 -18.56
N SER A 163 21.79 -41.65 -17.56
CA SER A 163 21.69 -41.25 -16.14
C SER A 163 22.96 -40.49 -15.71
N GLN A 164 24.13 -40.90 -16.17
CA GLN A 164 25.40 -40.20 -16.01
C GLN A 164 25.36 -38.82 -16.68
N LEU A 165 24.85 -38.73 -17.91
CA LEU A 165 24.68 -37.45 -18.60
C LEU A 165 23.83 -36.46 -17.79
N LYS A 166 22.74 -36.92 -17.15
CA LYS A 166 21.92 -36.07 -16.28
C LYS A 166 22.72 -35.52 -15.10
N ARG A 167 23.67 -36.28 -14.55
CA ARG A 167 24.55 -35.84 -13.44
C ARG A 167 25.59 -34.81 -13.87
N CYS A 168 26.04 -34.85 -15.12
CA CYS A 168 26.98 -33.86 -15.65
C CYS A 168 26.33 -32.49 -15.91
N ARG A 169 24.99 -32.40 -15.95
CA ARG A 169 24.28 -31.18 -16.31
C ARG A 169 24.44 -30.09 -15.26
N LEU A 170 24.87 -28.91 -15.67
CA LEU A 170 24.94 -27.74 -14.81
C LEU A 170 23.55 -27.12 -14.61
N GLY A 171 23.20 -26.85 -13.36
CA GLY A 171 22.01 -26.08 -12.98
C GLY A 171 22.29 -24.58 -12.98
N LYS A 172 21.30 -23.79 -13.43
CA LYS A 172 21.36 -22.33 -13.31
C LYS A 172 21.10 -21.93 -11.85
N ARG A 173 21.97 -21.08 -11.30
CA ARG A 173 21.80 -20.54 -9.95
C ARG A 173 20.77 -19.43 -9.93
N LEU A 174 19.96 -19.44 -8.89
CA LEU A 174 18.93 -18.43 -8.66
C LEU A 174 19.56 -17.17 -8.07
N THR A 175 19.12 -16.01 -8.55
CA THR A 175 19.41 -14.74 -7.87
C THR A 175 18.35 -14.49 -6.81
N THR A 176 18.69 -13.84 -5.71
CA THR A 176 17.70 -13.48 -4.68
C THR A 176 16.54 -12.68 -5.28
N MET A 177 16.85 -11.79 -6.25
CA MET A 177 15.84 -11.02 -6.99
C MET A 177 14.88 -11.90 -7.81
N SER A 178 15.35 -13.01 -8.38
CA SER A 178 14.48 -13.95 -9.11
C SER A 178 13.42 -14.63 -8.24
N LEU A 179 13.60 -14.60 -6.90
CA LEU A 179 12.67 -15.19 -5.95
C LEU A 179 11.82 -14.12 -5.25
N ILE A 180 12.39 -12.95 -4.97
CA ILE A 180 11.68 -11.82 -4.35
C ILE A 180 10.60 -11.25 -5.28
N MET A 181 10.90 -11.07 -6.57
CA MET A 181 9.95 -10.49 -7.53
C MET A 181 8.62 -11.27 -7.64
N PRO A 182 8.62 -12.60 -7.89
CA PRO A 182 7.36 -13.34 -7.95
C PRO A 182 6.66 -13.40 -6.59
N ALA A 183 7.40 -13.48 -5.48
CA ALA A 183 6.81 -13.46 -4.15
C ALA A 183 6.08 -12.13 -3.88
N ALA A 184 6.71 -11.00 -4.21
CA ALA A 184 6.11 -9.67 -4.10
C ALA A 184 4.84 -9.53 -4.96
N LEU A 185 4.86 -10.08 -6.18
CA LEU A 185 3.70 -10.09 -7.06
C LEU A 185 2.55 -10.91 -6.46
N ILE A 186 2.83 -12.12 -5.96
CA ILE A 186 1.82 -12.98 -5.33
C ILE A 186 1.22 -12.29 -4.11
N THR A 187 2.04 -11.65 -3.27
CA THR A 187 1.53 -10.91 -2.11
C THR A 187 0.64 -9.73 -2.51
N LEU A 188 0.98 -9.03 -3.60
CA LEU A 188 0.20 -7.89 -4.08
C LEU A 188 -1.15 -8.34 -4.65
N VAL A 189 -1.17 -9.43 -5.42
CA VAL A 189 -2.40 -10.04 -5.94
C VAL A 189 -3.29 -10.53 -4.80
N ALA A 190 -2.71 -11.19 -3.79
CA ALA A 190 -3.48 -11.65 -2.63
C ALA A 190 -4.09 -10.48 -1.86
N ALA A 191 -3.32 -9.41 -1.61
CA ALA A 191 -3.82 -8.20 -0.95
C ALA A 191 -4.95 -7.53 -1.73
N ALA A 192 -4.82 -7.42 -3.05
CA ALA A 192 -5.88 -6.88 -3.91
C ALA A 192 -7.14 -7.76 -3.89
N GLY A 193 -6.97 -9.09 -3.88
CA GLY A 193 -8.08 -10.04 -3.79
C GLY A 193 -8.84 -9.94 -2.46
N ILE A 194 -8.12 -9.81 -1.34
CA ILE A 194 -8.72 -9.61 -0.01
C ILE A 194 -9.46 -8.26 0.02
N TYR A 195 -8.82 -7.18 -0.44
CA TYR A 195 -9.45 -5.87 -0.49
C TYR A 195 -10.74 -5.86 -1.33
N TRP A 196 -10.71 -6.50 -2.50
CA TRP A 196 -11.90 -6.63 -3.36
C TRP A 196 -13.00 -7.44 -2.68
N TYR A 197 -12.65 -8.54 -2.03
CA TYR A 197 -13.60 -9.37 -1.30
C TYR A 197 -14.29 -8.59 -0.19
N ASP A 198 -13.52 -7.83 0.60
CA ASP A 198 -14.05 -7.00 1.68
C ASP A 198 -14.95 -5.88 1.16
N ASP A 199 -14.58 -5.20 0.06
CA ASP A 199 -15.42 -4.16 -0.57
C ASP A 199 -16.76 -4.73 -1.07
N VAL A 200 -16.74 -5.93 -1.68
CA VAL A 200 -17.97 -6.60 -2.12
C VAL A 200 -18.85 -6.99 -0.94
N GLN A 201 -18.27 -7.52 0.15
CA GLN A 201 -19.03 -7.87 1.35
C GLN A 201 -19.62 -6.64 2.02
N GLN A 202 -18.86 -5.56 2.17
CA GLN A 202 -19.36 -4.31 2.74
C GLN A 202 -20.53 -3.74 1.92
N LYS A 203 -20.45 -3.79 0.59
CA LYS A 203 -21.56 -3.37 -0.29
C LYS A 203 -22.78 -4.27 -0.13
N ALA A 204 -22.59 -5.58 0.03
CA ALA A 204 -23.70 -6.52 0.26
C ALA A 204 -24.38 -6.27 1.62
N GLU A 205 -23.60 -6.06 2.68
CA GLU A 205 -24.10 -5.73 4.02
C GLU A 205 -24.86 -4.39 4.03
N GLN A 206 -24.32 -3.36 3.37
CA GLN A 206 -24.99 -2.06 3.23
C GLN A 206 -26.31 -2.19 2.46
N ALA A 207 -26.34 -2.98 1.38
CA ALA A 207 -27.56 -3.24 0.62
C ALA A 207 -28.61 -3.97 1.46
N ALA A 208 -28.20 -4.97 2.25
CA ALA A 208 -29.08 -5.68 3.17
C ALA A 208 -29.65 -4.75 4.25
N ALA A 209 -28.80 -3.94 4.90
CA ALA A 209 -29.22 -3.00 5.92
C ALA A 209 -30.20 -1.94 5.38
N MET A 210 -29.97 -1.43 4.16
CA MET A 210 -30.91 -0.52 3.50
C MET A 210 -32.24 -1.19 3.16
N ALA A 211 -32.23 -2.46 2.74
CA ALA A 211 -33.44 -3.22 2.48
C ALA A 211 -34.27 -3.43 3.75
N GLU A 212 -33.63 -3.78 4.88
CA GLU A 212 -34.30 -3.89 6.18
C GLU A 212 -34.90 -2.56 6.63
N PHE A 213 -34.16 -1.46 6.51
CA PHE A 213 -34.67 -0.13 6.86
C PHE A 213 -35.91 0.24 6.04
N ARG A 214 -35.89 -0.02 4.72
CA ARG A 214 -37.04 0.20 3.84
C ARG A 214 -38.24 -0.66 4.21
N ALA A 215 -38.02 -1.93 4.56
CA ALA A 215 -39.08 -2.84 5.00
C ALA A 215 -39.76 -2.34 6.29
N ARG A 216 -38.97 -1.85 7.26
CA ARG A 216 -39.49 -1.25 8.50
C ARG A 216 -40.32 0.00 8.23
N MET A 217 -39.86 0.86 7.33
CA MET A 217 -40.59 2.08 6.93
C MET A 217 -41.90 1.76 6.18
N ALA A 218 -41.94 0.70 5.40
CA ALA A 218 -43.16 0.27 4.71
C ALA A 218 -44.23 -0.25 5.68
N MET A 219 -43.82 -0.92 6.78
CA MET A 219 -44.75 -1.38 7.81
C MET A 219 -45.26 -0.25 8.73
N SER A 220 -44.56 0.87 8.82
CA SER A 220 -44.95 2.04 9.65
C SER A 220 -45.70 3.13 8.86
N ALA A 221 -46.17 2.83 7.65
CA ALA A 221 -46.83 3.78 6.76
C ALA A 221 -48.25 4.21 7.19
N ASP A 222 -48.83 3.62 8.24
CA ASP A 222 -50.03 4.17 8.87
C ASP A 222 -49.65 5.35 9.76
N LYS A 223 -49.53 6.52 9.13
CA LYS A 223 -49.33 7.80 9.80
C LYS A 223 -50.71 8.33 10.23
N PRO A 224 -51.06 8.37 11.53
CA PRO A 224 -52.31 8.99 11.95
C PRO A 224 -52.29 10.49 11.59
N ALA A 225 -53.44 11.01 11.14
CA ALA A 225 -53.59 12.40 10.73
C ALA A 225 -53.06 13.37 11.80
N ALA A 226 -52.27 14.35 11.39
CA ALA A 226 -51.66 15.31 12.31
C ALA A 226 -52.74 16.03 13.13
N PRO A 227 -52.61 16.12 14.48
CA PRO A 227 -53.61 16.80 15.30
C PRO A 227 -53.67 18.29 14.97
N ALA A 228 -54.90 18.84 14.93
CA ALA A 228 -55.14 20.24 14.65
C ALA A 228 -54.37 21.14 15.63
N ARG A 229 -53.62 22.10 15.09
CA ARG A 229 -52.76 23.02 15.84
C ARG A 229 -53.62 23.93 16.72
N ALA A 230 -53.42 23.90 18.03
CA ALA A 230 -54.04 24.86 18.94
C ALA A 230 -53.59 26.30 18.60
N PRO A 231 -54.48 27.31 18.69
CA PRO A 231 -54.13 28.69 18.39
C PRO A 231 -53.08 29.21 19.37
N HIS A 232 -52.06 29.88 18.85
CA HIS A 232 -50.94 30.38 19.66
C HIS A 232 -51.36 31.58 20.53
N PRO A 233 -50.69 31.84 21.68
CA PRO A 233 -51.07 32.89 22.63
C PRO A 233 -51.13 34.32 22.07
N TRP A 234 -50.43 34.58 20.96
CA TRP A 234 -50.39 35.89 20.31
C TRP A 234 -51.44 36.06 19.19
N ALA A 235 -52.37 35.11 19.03
CA ALA A 235 -53.37 35.16 17.97
C ALA A 235 -54.42 36.27 18.20
N SER A 236 -54.58 36.70 19.45
CA SER A 236 -55.51 37.75 19.87
C SER A 236 -54.88 39.14 19.97
N GLN A 237 -53.57 39.29 19.70
CA GLN A 237 -52.90 40.59 19.76
C GLN A 237 -52.86 41.23 18.37
N PRO A 238 -53.18 42.54 18.24
CA PRO A 238 -53.05 43.22 16.97
C PRO A 238 -51.57 43.29 16.57
N PRO A 239 -51.25 43.14 15.26
CA PRO A 239 -49.89 43.33 14.79
C PRO A 239 -49.41 44.75 15.09
N VAL A 240 -48.15 44.89 15.47
CA VAL A 240 -47.54 46.16 15.93
C VAL A 240 -47.73 47.30 14.93
N SER A 241 -47.68 47.01 13.62
CA SER A 241 -47.90 48.00 12.57
C SER A 241 -49.30 48.62 12.60
N LEU A 242 -50.32 47.82 12.88
CA LEU A 242 -51.72 48.27 12.92
C LEU A 242 -51.98 49.11 14.18
N LEU A 243 -51.41 48.71 15.32
CA LEU A 243 -51.45 49.48 16.57
C LEU A 243 -50.81 50.87 16.41
N LEU A 244 -49.60 50.93 15.85
CA LEU A 244 -48.89 52.18 15.64
C LEU A 244 -49.58 53.09 14.61
N GLY A 245 -50.13 52.52 13.53
CA GLY A 245 -50.90 53.26 12.54
C GLY A 245 -52.12 53.96 13.13
N ASN A 246 -52.90 53.24 13.94
CA ASN A 246 -54.08 53.80 14.59
C ASN A 246 -53.70 54.90 15.59
N CYS A 247 -52.65 54.71 16.40
CA CYS A 247 -52.17 55.74 17.32
C CYS A 247 -51.64 56.98 16.60
N TRP A 248 -50.97 56.82 15.46
CA TRP A 248 -50.47 57.94 14.67
C TRP A 248 -51.60 58.79 14.09
N LEU A 249 -52.62 58.16 13.50
CA LEU A 249 -53.78 58.84 12.91
C LEU A 249 -54.64 59.57 13.97
N THR A 250 -54.70 59.03 15.19
CA THR A 250 -55.48 59.58 16.31
C THR A 250 -54.78 60.77 17.00
N ARG A 251 -53.54 61.08 16.61
CA ARG A 251 -52.71 62.10 17.25
C ARG A 251 -53.16 63.55 16.98
N GLU A 252 -54.09 63.82 16.07
CA GLU A 252 -54.51 65.19 15.78
C GLU A 252 -56.03 65.34 15.75
N PRO A 253 -56.61 66.33 16.47
CA PRO A 253 -55.93 67.37 17.25
C PRO A 253 -55.60 66.94 18.71
N LEU A 254 -54.31 66.91 19.06
CA LEU A 254 -53.86 66.88 20.47
C LEU A 254 -53.81 68.30 21.04
N PHE A 255 -54.65 68.57 22.04
CA PHE A 255 -54.66 69.88 22.70
C PHE A 255 -53.56 69.94 23.76
N ALA A 256 -52.61 70.86 23.59
CA ALA A 256 -51.53 71.12 24.53
C ALA A 256 -52.04 71.56 25.92
N SER A 257 -53.25 72.14 25.99
CA SER A 257 -53.94 72.47 27.23
C SER A 257 -55.45 72.34 27.07
N VAL A 258 -56.12 71.83 28.11
CA VAL A 258 -57.58 71.71 28.19
C VAL A 258 -58.03 72.29 29.54
N ALA A 259 -58.75 73.42 29.53
CA ALA A 259 -59.30 74.06 30.73
C ALA A 259 -58.28 74.24 31.89
N GLY A 260 -57.05 74.68 31.57
CA GLY A 260 -55.99 74.86 32.58
C GLY A 260 -55.27 73.56 32.97
N TRP A 261 -55.50 72.46 32.27
CA TRP A 261 -54.69 71.24 32.42
C TRP A 261 -53.72 71.14 31.26
N ARG A 262 -52.43 71.01 31.55
CA ARG A 262 -51.36 70.92 30.56
C ARG A 262 -51.08 69.47 30.19
N PHE A 263 -51.01 69.17 28.90
CA PHE A 263 -50.61 67.86 28.39
C PHE A 263 -49.16 67.54 28.79
N THR A 264 -48.89 66.30 29.18
CA THR A 264 -47.53 65.85 29.54
C THR A 264 -47.02 64.69 28.74
N ASP A 265 -47.84 63.66 28.52
CA ASP A 265 -47.38 62.40 27.94
C ASP A 265 -48.55 61.63 27.30
N GLY A 266 -48.25 60.79 26.33
CA GLY A 266 -49.19 59.95 25.60
C GLY A 266 -48.65 58.54 25.38
N GLU A 267 -49.40 57.53 25.81
CA GLU A 267 -49.05 56.11 25.68
C GLU A 267 -50.01 55.41 24.70
N CYS A 268 -49.48 54.64 23.76
CA CYS A 268 -50.27 53.82 22.84
C CYS A 268 -50.50 52.43 23.45
N VAL A 269 -51.74 52.10 23.77
CA VAL A 269 -52.14 50.80 24.33
C VAL A 269 -53.07 50.07 23.35
N PRO A 270 -53.20 48.72 23.42
CA PRO A 270 -54.06 47.97 22.50
C PRO A 270 -55.51 48.50 22.42
N GLU A 271 -56.01 49.06 23.53
CA GLU A 271 -57.35 49.62 23.62
C GLU A 271 -57.48 51.04 23.04
N GLY A 272 -56.38 51.76 22.80
CA GLY A 272 -56.43 53.17 22.40
C GLY A 272 -55.18 54.01 22.70
N LEU A 273 -55.32 55.34 22.53
CA LEU A 273 -54.30 56.33 22.88
C LEU A 273 -54.60 56.94 24.26
N ARG A 274 -53.72 56.73 25.23
CA ARG A 274 -53.86 57.20 26.61
C ARG A 274 -53.06 58.49 26.82
N LEU A 275 -53.75 59.60 27.03
CA LEU A 275 -53.19 60.94 27.21
C LEU A 275 -53.17 61.34 28.68
N ARG A 276 -52.10 61.98 29.13
CA ARG A 276 -51.90 62.42 30.52
C ARG A 276 -51.83 63.93 30.60
N TYR A 277 -52.56 64.49 31.55
CA TYR A 277 -52.68 65.92 31.79
C TYR A 277 -52.40 66.24 33.26
N LEU A 278 -51.68 67.34 33.51
CA LEU A 278 -51.38 67.89 34.83
C LEU A 278 -52.16 69.19 35.06
N ALA A 279 -52.72 69.37 36.27
CA ALA A 279 -53.43 70.59 36.64
C ALA A 279 -52.45 71.76 36.79
N THR A 280 -52.76 72.92 36.21
CA THR A 280 -52.10 74.18 36.57
C THR A 280 -52.84 74.88 37.71
N PRO A 281 -52.20 75.78 38.48
CA PRO A 281 -52.87 76.52 39.55
C PRO A 281 -54.17 77.19 39.05
N GLY A 282 -55.27 77.00 39.78
CA GLY A 282 -56.59 77.54 39.43
C GLY A 282 -57.44 76.67 38.49
N ALA A 283 -56.94 75.52 38.03
CA ALA A 283 -57.73 74.60 37.19
C ALA A 283 -58.64 73.68 38.03
N THR A 284 -59.90 73.53 37.61
CA THR A 284 -60.87 72.64 38.26
C THR A 284 -61.00 71.30 37.54
N VAL A 285 -61.56 70.32 38.22
CA VAL A 285 -61.75 68.95 37.72
C VAL A 285 -62.94 68.89 36.77
N GLU A 286 -64.00 69.60 37.12
CA GLU A 286 -65.28 69.65 36.43
C GLU A 286 -65.11 70.31 35.06
N ASP A 287 -64.42 71.46 34.99
CA ASP A 287 -64.19 72.19 33.74
C ASP A 287 -63.34 71.36 32.76
N PHE A 288 -62.35 70.63 33.25
CA PHE A 288 -61.56 69.71 32.44
C PHE A 288 -62.43 68.59 31.88
N SER A 289 -63.26 67.94 32.70
CA SER A 289 -64.05 66.81 32.26
C SER A 289 -65.11 67.21 31.23
N HIS A 290 -65.76 68.35 31.43
CA HIS A 290 -66.71 68.92 30.48
C HIS A 290 -66.02 69.26 29.15
N ARG A 291 -64.90 69.99 29.20
CA ARG A 291 -64.22 70.46 27.99
C ARG A 291 -63.49 69.35 27.23
N ALA A 292 -62.94 68.36 27.93
CA ALA A 292 -62.35 67.18 27.32
C ALA A 292 -63.40 66.33 26.57
N ARG A 293 -64.62 66.20 27.12
CA ARG A 293 -65.71 65.49 26.42
C ARG A 293 -66.10 66.19 25.12
N VAL A 294 -66.19 67.52 25.14
CA VAL A 294 -66.52 68.33 23.95
C VAL A 294 -65.42 68.29 22.90
N LEU A 295 -64.14 68.39 23.31
CA LEU A 295 -63.02 68.49 22.38
C LEU A 295 -62.54 67.15 21.83
N LEU A 296 -62.60 66.08 22.62
CA LEU A 296 -62.02 64.77 22.27
C LEU A 296 -63.07 63.68 22.03
N GLY A 297 -64.34 63.91 22.38
CA GLY A 297 -65.43 62.97 22.13
C GLY A 297 -65.42 61.70 23.00
N ILE A 298 -64.71 61.69 24.13
CA ILE A 298 -64.46 60.47 24.93
C ILE A 298 -65.18 60.45 26.29
N LEU A 299 -65.54 59.23 26.75
CA LEU A 299 -65.79 58.85 28.14
C LEU A 299 -64.48 58.80 28.94
N LEU A 300 -64.33 59.68 29.92
CA LEU A 300 -63.18 59.72 30.83
C LEU A 300 -63.26 58.58 31.86
N PHE A 301 -62.31 57.65 31.82
CA PHE A 301 -62.01 56.77 32.95
C PHE A 301 -60.93 57.40 33.83
N SER A 302 -61.32 58.00 34.95
CA SER A 302 -60.39 58.59 35.90
C SER A 302 -59.83 57.53 36.85
N THR A 303 -58.51 57.32 36.84
CA THR A 303 -57.78 56.70 37.96
C THR A 303 -57.12 57.80 38.78
N PHE A 304 -57.48 57.91 40.07
CA PHE A 304 -57.01 58.97 40.96
C PHE A 304 -55.59 58.69 41.45
N ARG A 305 -54.66 59.57 41.11
CA ARG A 305 -53.43 59.79 41.88
C ARG A 305 -53.22 61.30 41.96
N LYS A 306 -53.06 61.83 43.18
CA LYS A 306 -53.35 63.22 43.63
C LYS A 306 -52.94 64.42 42.75
N GLU A 307 -52.22 64.26 41.66
CA GLU A 307 -51.74 65.37 40.80
C GLU A 307 -51.80 65.08 39.29
N VAL A 308 -52.23 63.88 38.86
CA VAL A 308 -52.23 63.47 37.44
C VAL A 308 -53.61 62.98 37.04
N LYS A 309 -54.13 63.47 35.90
CA LYS A 309 -55.31 62.88 35.25
C LYS A 309 -54.93 62.23 33.93
N THR A 310 -55.57 61.09 33.69
CA THR A 310 -55.40 60.31 32.46
C THR A 310 -56.73 60.32 31.70
N ALA A 311 -56.69 60.69 30.43
CA ALA A 311 -57.78 60.58 29.48
C ALA A 311 -57.42 59.53 28.44
N THR A 312 -58.25 58.49 28.28
CA THR A 312 -57.99 57.43 27.29
C THR A 312 -58.91 57.61 26.12
N TYR A 313 -58.36 57.82 24.92
CA TYR A 313 -59.10 57.77 23.67
C TYR A 313 -59.16 56.32 23.20
N SER A 314 -60.35 55.72 23.21
CA SER A 314 -60.56 54.40 22.62
C SER A 314 -60.65 54.54 21.11
N PHE A 315 -60.01 53.63 20.37
CA PHE A 315 -60.20 53.59 18.93
C PHE A 315 -61.68 53.40 18.62
N PRO A 316 -62.26 54.13 17.64
CA PRO A 316 -63.57 53.75 17.13
C PRO A 316 -63.48 52.29 16.74
N SER A 317 -64.47 51.47 17.14
CA SER A 317 -64.58 50.08 16.71
C SER A 317 -64.87 50.07 15.21
N GLY A 318 -63.84 50.32 14.41
CA GLY A 318 -63.84 50.18 12.98
C GLY A 318 -63.97 48.70 12.71
N ASN A 319 -65.09 48.33 12.09
CA ASN A 319 -65.35 46.99 11.57
C ASN A 319 -64.10 46.45 10.88
N THR A 320 -63.46 45.49 11.52
CA THR A 320 -62.53 44.57 10.88
C THR A 320 -63.34 43.72 9.89
N ALA A 321 -63.15 43.99 8.60
CA ALA A 321 -63.27 42.99 7.55
C ALA A 321 -61.84 42.61 7.13
#